data_AF-A0A846EHP2-F1
#
_entry.id   AF-A0A846EHP2-F1
#
_cell.length_a   1.000
_cell.length_b   1.000
_cell.length_c   1.000
_cell.angle_alpha   90.00
_cell.angle_beta   90.00
_cell.angle_gamma   90.00
#
_symmetry.space_group_name_H-M   'P 1'
#
loop_
_entity.id
_entity.type
_entity.pdbx_description
1 polymer ?
#
loop_
_entity_poly.entity_id
_entity_poly.type
_entity_poly.pdbx_seq_one_letter_code
_entity_poly.pdbx_strand_id
1 'polypeptide(L)'
;MNRFITFGQPLLNLKLIMIIAGLITVVGLPVSIILEFHNNNDWLLYFRLYPHLILFSLLSFGIVLINLHLALQQINRKTMLIRCVLIITIVSIFLTYIEMTSNNMMLFEFSNTAQSTIPEPQETIEQIRNIPNSIIDTNKIIARDTITVSKVEIEQALKNFKLQQNQLNQEEKRNYYKLMEIGLSYPTWEKNRKSFSFSRLFYISSFFIIVMASLMNWILLFLYSKQDVIDFNKYLRYLTIASLGLMTWIPLRYYYNLTTLNLLVGSNNAIGHFDVFAFVLHPIYFFVLCRKIYKAGKYWLWISFIIVFVSLLTIVGRFYPNLISNLFGINSNGITNLITWGACLLISIVIGLYQLDWLNLPRRINS
;
A
#
# COMPACT_ATOMS: atom_id res chain seq x y z
N MET A 1 -36.52 -4.91 36.75
CA MET A 1 -35.33 -5.79 36.65
C MET A 1 -34.84 -5.80 35.20
N ASN A 2 -34.24 -4.70 34.74
CA ASN A 2 -33.68 -4.57 33.39
C ASN A 2 -32.16 -4.69 33.51
N ARG A 3 -31.60 -5.77 32.95
CA ARG A 3 -30.16 -5.99 32.91
C ARG A 3 -29.50 -4.90 32.09
N PHE A 4 -28.76 -4.02 32.77
CA PHE A 4 -27.67 -3.26 32.19
C PHE A 4 -26.66 -4.26 31.60
N ILE A 5 -26.71 -4.47 30.28
CA ILE A 5 -25.59 -5.08 29.56
C ILE A 5 -24.49 -4.02 29.57
N THR A 6 -23.46 -4.28 30.36
CA THR A 6 -22.25 -3.49 30.49
C THR A 6 -21.52 -3.43 29.15
N PHE A 7 -21.69 -2.34 28.40
CA PHE A 7 -20.99 -2.02 27.14
C PHE A 7 -19.48 -1.71 27.31
N GLY A 8 -18.84 -2.18 28.40
CA GLY A 8 -17.41 -1.98 28.67
C GLY A 8 -16.47 -2.90 27.88
N GLN A 9 -16.91 -4.11 27.52
CA GLN A 9 -16.07 -5.11 26.85
C GLN A 9 -15.79 -4.89 25.35
N PRO A 10 -16.70 -4.38 24.48
CA PRO A 10 -16.42 -4.29 23.04
C PRO A 10 -15.37 -3.22 22.68
N LEU A 11 -15.12 -2.23 23.56
CA LEU A 11 -14.15 -1.17 23.30
C LEU A 11 -12.69 -1.63 23.48
N LEU A 12 -12.44 -2.58 24.40
CA LEU A 12 -11.14 -3.21 24.61
C LEU A 12 -10.73 -4.06 23.40
N ASN A 13 -11.69 -4.75 22.78
CA ASN A 13 -11.46 -5.58 21.60
C ASN A 13 -11.08 -4.77 20.36
N LEU A 14 -11.70 -3.60 20.13
CA LEU A 14 -11.37 -2.75 18.98
C LEU A 14 -9.94 -2.21 19.05
N LYS A 15 -9.51 -1.79 20.25
CA LYS A 15 -8.14 -1.31 20.48
C LYS A 15 -7.12 -2.39 20.13
N LEU A 16 -7.32 -3.62 20.63
CA LEU A 16 -6.45 -4.75 20.34
C LEU A 16 -6.40 -5.06 18.84
N ILE A 17 -7.55 -5.06 18.16
CA ILE A 17 -7.63 -5.27 16.71
C ILE A 17 -6.81 -4.21 15.96
N MET A 18 -6.89 -2.94 16.34
CA MET A 18 -6.13 -1.87 15.69
C MET A 18 -4.63 -1.97 15.95
N ILE A 19 -4.21 -2.40 17.15
CA ILE A 19 -2.80 -2.67 17.46
C ILE A 19 -2.28 -3.82 16.60
N ILE A 20 -3.01 -4.93 16.52
CA ILE A 20 -2.64 -6.09 15.68
C ILE A 20 -2.57 -5.67 14.21
N ALA A 21 -3.55 -4.90 13.73
CA ALA A 21 -3.56 -4.38 12.37
C ALA A 21 -2.33 -3.49 12.09
N GLY A 22 -1.99 -2.59 13.02
CA GLY A 22 -0.79 -1.78 12.94
C GLY A 22 0.48 -2.60 12.92
N LEU A 23 0.60 -3.62 13.77
CA LEU A 23 1.76 -4.51 13.80
C LEU A 23 1.92 -5.28 12.49
N ILE A 24 0.84 -5.83 11.93
CA ILE A 24 0.89 -6.56 10.64
C ILE A 24 1.40 -5.64 9.53
N THR A 25 0.87 -4.43 9.43
CA THR A 25 1.16 -3.52 8.31
C THR A 25 2.48 -2.77 8.47
N VAL A 26 2.77 -2.24 9.66
CA VAL A 26 3.97 -1.41 9.91
C VAL A 26 5.21 -2.26 10.16
N VAL A 27 5.06 -3.44 10.78
CA VAL A 27 6.21 -4.30 11.16
C VAL A 27 6.19 -5.60 10.37
N GLY A 28 5.06 -6.30 10.35
CA GLY A 28 4.93 -7.64 9.80
C GLY A 28 5.34 -7.73 8.33
N LEU A 29 4.78 -6.86 7.46
CA LEU A 29 5.11 -6.85 6.03
C LEU A 29 6.59 -6.49 5.76
N PRO A 30 7.15 -5.38 6.29
CA PRO A 30 8.57 -5.09 6.11
C PRO A 30 9.49 -6.21 6.63
N VAL A 31 9.20 -6.76 7.81
CA VAL A 31 10.02 -7.82 8.43
C VAL A 31 9.90 -9.13 7.66
N SER A 32 8.72 -9.51 7.17
CA SER A 32 8.56 -10.74 6.39
C SER A 32 9.42 -10.71 5.13
N ILE A 33 9.44 -9.56 4.44
CA ILE A 33 10.27 -9.34 3.25
C ILE A 33 11.76 -9.42 3.60
N ILE A 34 12.18 -8.76 4.68
CA ILE A 34 13.59 -8.80 5.11
C ILE A 34 14.02 -10.23 5.44
N LEU A 35 13.24 -10.95 6.25
CA LEU A 35 13.61 -12.30 6.70
C LEU A 35 13.61 -13.31 5.55
N GLU A 36 12.63 -13.26 4.65
CA GLU A 36 12.52 -14.22 3.55
C GLU A 36 13.58 -13.98 2.45
N PHE A 37 14.03 -12.73 2.29
CA PHE A 37 14.90 -12.31 1.18
C PHE A 37 16.23 -11.70 1.65
N HIS A 38 16.66 -12.00 2.87
CA HIS A 38 17.92 -11.53 3.46
C HIS A 38 19.15 -12.03 2.71
N ASN A 39 19.20 -13.33 2.41
CA ASN A 39 20.43 -14.03 1.97
C ASN A 39 21.05 -13.45 0.68
N ASN A 40 20.25 -12.84 -0.18
CA ASN A 40 20.70 -12.27 -1.45
C ASN A 40 20.62 -10.72 -1.49
N ASN A 41 20.29 -10.08 -0.36
CA ASN A 41 19.95 -8.65 -0.28
C ASN A 41 18.81 -8.20 -1.21
N ASP A 42 17.99 -9.13 -1.73
CA ASP A 42 16.88 -8.81 -2.63
C ASP A 42 15.75 -8.06 -1.91
N TRP A 43 15.70 -8.09 -0.58
CA TRP A 43 14.79 -7.24 0.21
C TRP A 43 14.95 -5.74 -0.13
N LEU A 44 16.18 -5.26 -0.40
CA LEU A 44 16.42 -3.87 -0.84
C LEU A 44 15.78 -3.60 -2.20
N LEU A 45 15.83 -4.57 -3.11
CA LEU A 45 15.19 -4.45 -4.42
C LEU A 45 13.67 -4.27 -4.25
N TYR A 46 13.02 -5.05 -3.39
CA TYR A 46 11.57 -4.94 -3.22
C TYR A 46 11.12 -3.65 -2.55
N PHE A 47 11.85 -3.16 -1.55
CA PHE A 47 11.57 -1.84 -0.96
C PHE A 47 11.69 -0.73 -1.99
N ARG A 48 12.60 -0.87 -2.97
CA ARG A 48 12.76 0.08 -4.08
C ARG A 48 11.66 0.00 -5.11
N LEU A 49 11.21 -1.21 -5.43
CA LEU A 49 10.16 -1.44 -6.42
C LEU A 49 8.79 -1.05 -5.87
N TYR A 50 8.48 -1.36 -4.61
CA TYR A 50 7.13 -1.24 -4.04
C TYR A 50 7.04 -0.27 -2.84
N PRO A 51 7.54 0.99 -2.97
CA PRO A 51 7.60 1.93 -1.86
C PRO A 51 6.19 2.37 -1.39
N HIS A 52 5.20 2.35 -2.28
CA HIS A 52 3.81 2.69 -1.97
C HIS A 52 3.12 1.72 -1.02
N LEU A 53 3.63 0.50 -0.85
CA LEU A 53 3.14 -0.41 0.18
C LEU A 53 4.03 -0.35 1.41
N ILE A 54 5.33 -0.47 1.20
CA ILE A 54 6.29 -0.69 2.29
C ILE A 54 6.57 0.63 3.01
N LEU A 55 7.04 1.65 2.29
CA LEU A 55 7.39 2.93 2.89
C LEU A 55 6.15 3.68 3.39
N PHE A 56 5.04 3.64 2.64
CA PHE A 56 3.77 4.19 3.11
C PHE A 56 3.38 3.63 4.50
N SER A 57 3.44 2.31 4.64
CA SER A 57 3.11 1.63 5.90
C SER A 57 4.04 2.07 7.02
N LEU A 58 5.34 2.14 6.74
CA LEU A 58 6.36 2.60 7.68
C LEU A 58 6.21 4.08 8.07
N LEU A 59 5.73 4.93 7.18
CA LEU A 59 5.70 6.38 7.37
C LEU A 59 4.46 6.88 8.09
N SER A 60 3.29 6.35 7.72
CA SER A 60 2.03 7.05 7.98
C SER A 60 0.93 6.15 8.50
N PHE A 61 1.00 4.83 8.29
CA PHE A 61 -0.14 3.97 8.61
C PHE A 61 -0.43 3.87 10.11
N GLY A 62 0.60 3.93 10.96
CA GLY A 62 0.40 4.08 12.41
C GLY A 62 -0.45 5.33 12.74
N ILE A 63 -0.06 6.49 12.22
CA ILE A 63 -0.78 7.76 12.40
C ILE A 63 -2.25 7.63 11.97
N VAL A 64 -2.52 6.96 10.85
CA VAL A 64 -3.88 6.71 10.35
C VAL A 64 -4.71 5.94 11.36
N LEU A 65 -4.23 4.76 11.80
CA LEU A 65 -4.95 3.91 12.73
C LEU A 65 -5.26 4.64 14.04
N ILE A 66 -4.27 5.32 14.60
CA ILE A 66 -4.46 6.03 15.87
C ILE A 66 -5.51 7.13 15.75
N ASN A 67 -5.44 7.94 14.69
CA ASN A 67 -6.41 9.03 14.53
C ASN A 67 -7.82 8.49 14.23
N LEU A 68 -7.94 7.37 13.52
CA LEU A 68 -9.22 6.66 13.40
C LEU A 68 -9.73 6.19 14.76
N HIS A 69 -8.86 5.64 15.61
CA HIS A 69 -9.23 5.23 16.96
C HIS A 69 -9.74 6.41 17.80
N LEU A 70 -9.02 7.53 17.79
CA LEU A 70 -9.40 8.75 18.51
C LEU A 70 -10.71 9.33 17.98
N ALA A 71 -10.93 9.32 16.66
CA ALA A 71 -12.21 9.71 16.06
C ALA A 71 -13.35 8.80 16.54
N LEU A 72 -13.13 7.48 16.60
CA LEU A 72 -14.10 6.49 17.09
C LEU A 72 -14.44 6.65 18.58
N GLN A 73 -13.53 7.20 19.38
CA GLN A 73 -13.79 7.52 20.78
C GLN A 73 -14.71 8.74 20.94
N GLN A 74 -14.77 9.65 19.97
CA GLN A 74 -15.65 10.82 20.01
C GLN A 74 -17.12 10.50 19.69
N ILE A 75 -17.45 9.29 19.24
CA ILE A 75 -18.81 8.94 18.80
C ILE A 75 -19.68 8.49 19.98
N ASN A 76 -20.83 9.13 20.16
CA ASN A 76 -21.79 8.84 21.24
C ASN A 76 -22.58 7.55 21.00
N ARG A 77 -23.12 7.36 19.78
CA ARG A 77 -23.96 6.19 19.43
C ARG A 77 -23.33 5.42 18.27
N LYS A 78 -22.88 4.19 18.55
CA LYS A 78 -22.13 3.35 17.60
C LYS A 78 -22.97 2.29 16.88
N THR A 79 -24.29 2.29 17.05
CA THR A 79 -25.18 1.24 16.52
C THR A 79 -25.14 1.16 14.99
N MET A 80 -25.13 2.31 14.29
CA MET A 80 -24.99 2.33 12.84
C MET A 80 -23.57 1.95 12.38
N LEU A 81 -22.54 2.24 13.18
CA LEU A 81 -21.16 1.85 12.85
C LEU A 81 -21.04 0.34 12.63
N ILE A 82 -21.64 -0.46 13.53
CA ILE A 82 -21.53 -1.92 13.49
C ILE A 82 -22.08 -2.47 12.17
N ARG A 83 -23.21 -1.94 11.68
CA ARG A 83 -23.78 -2.35 10.39
C ARG A 83 -22.88 -1.97 9.22
N CYS A 84 -22.33 -0.76 9.25
CA CYS A 84 -21.43 -0.30 8.21
C CYS A 84 -20.10 -1.07 8.20
N VAL A 85 -19.57 -1.49 9.37
CA VAL A 85 -18.36 -2.32 9.49
C VAL A 85 -18.49 -3.62 8.70
N LEU A 86 -19.64 -4.28 8.74
CA LEU A 86 -19.85 -5.51 7.97
C LEU A 86 -19.75 -5.26 6.46
N ILE A 87 -20.40 -4.19 5.98
CA ILE A 87 -20.37 -3.81 4.56
C ILE A 87 -18.94 -3.53 4.11
N ILE A 88 -18.17 -2.74 4.86
CA ILE A 88 -16.78 -2.47 4.47
C ILE A 88 -15.87 -3.68 4.56
N THR A 89 -16.12 -4.61 5.47
CA THR A 89 -15.37 -5.87 5.50
C THR A 89 -15.61 -6.62 4.19
N ILE A 90 -16.86 -6.75 3.74
CA ILE A 90 -17.21 -7.44 2.49
C ILE A 90 -16.57 -6.74 1.29
N VAL A 91 -16.68 -5.41 1.19
CA VAL A 91 -16.05 -4.63 0.12
C VAL A 91 -14.53 -4.78 0.16
N SER A 92 -13.90 -4.76 1.34
CA SER A 92 -12.45 -4.94 1.49
C SER A 92 -12.00 -6.34 1.08
N ILE A 93 -12.75 -7.39 1.41
CA ILE A 93 -12.48 -8.76 0.95
C ILE A 93 -12.53 -8.82 -0.58
N PHE A 94 -13.56 -8.23 -1.18
CA PHE A 94 -13.72 -8.21 -2.63
C PHE A 94 -12.57 -7.47 -3.33
N LEU A 95 -12.19 -6.28 -2.85
CA LEU A 95 -11.06 -5.53 -3.39
C LEU A 95 -9.73 -6.26 -3.20
N THR A 96 -9.55 -6.93 -2.06
CA THR A 96 -8.34 -7.75 -1.80
C THR A 96 -8.27 -8.93 -2.76
N TYR A 97 -9.40 -9.59 -3.03
CA TYR A 97 -9.45 -10.68 -4.00
C TYR A 97 -9.04 -10.23 -5.40
N ILE A 98 -9.54 -9.07 -5.84
CA ILE A 98 -9.17 -8.48 -7.12
C ILE A 98 -7.67 -8.18 -7.17
N GLU A 99 -7.11 -7.55 -6.13
CA GLU A 99 -5.68 -7.25 -6.06
C GLU A 99 -4.85 -8.54 -6.17
N MET A 100 -5.25 -9.60 -5.46
CA MET A 100 -4.55 -10.88 -5.43
C MET A 100 -4.62 -11.71 -6.70
N THR A 101 -5.56 -11.39 -7.58
CA THR A 101 -5.77 -12.11 -8.85
C THR A 101 -5.41 -11.25 -10.07
N SER A 102 -4.76 -10.11 -9.85
CA SER A 102 -4.38 -9.17 -10.90
C SER A 102 -3.12 -9.61 -11.67
N ASN A 103 -2.97 -9.11 -12.91
CA ASN A 103 -1.82 -9.41 -13.80
C ASN A 103 -0.58 -8.56 -13.49
N ASN A 104 -0.42 -8.12 -12.25
CA ASN A 104 0.68 -7.27 -11.80
C ASN A 104 1.13 -7.71 -10.40
N MET A 105 1.41 -9.00 -10.28
CA MET A 105 1.94 -9.58 -9.06
C MET A 105 3.31 -8.98 -8.74
N MET A 106 3.56 -8.78 -7.46
CA MET A 106 4.82 -8.21 -6.99
C MET A 106 5.85 -9.34 -6.82
N LEU A 107 7.10 -9.08 -7.17
CA LEU A 107 8.17 -10.09 -7.10
C LEU A 107 8.36 -10.72 -5.71
N PHE A 108 8.11 -9.96 -4.64
CA PHE A 108 8.19 -10.50 -3.28
C PHE A 108 7.04 -11.47 -2.95
N GLU A 109 5.97 -11.55 -3.76
CA GLU A 109 4.87 -12.51 -3.62
C GLU A 109 5.28 -13.93 -4.03
N PHE A 110 6.44 -14.08 -4.68
CA PHE A 110 6.98 -15.36 -5.11
C PHE A 110 8.09 -15.83 -4.18
N SER A 111 8.10 -17.12 -3.86
CA SER A 111 9.18 -17.75 -3.10
C SER A 111 10.47 -17.79 -3.93
N ASN A 112 11.64 -17.88 -3.29
CA ASN A 112 12.93 -17.90 -4.01
C ASN A 112 13.08 -19.10 -4.96
N THR A 113 12.30 -20.15 -4.76
CA THR A 113 12.28 -21.35 -5.60
C THR A 113 11.07 -21.39 -6.54
N ALA A 114 10.32 -20.29 -6.65
CA ALA A 114 9.14 -20.22 -7.48
C ALA A 114 9.49 -20.44 -8.96
N GLN A 115 8.86 -21.47 -9.53
CA GLN A 115 8.95 -21.80 -10.94
C GLN A 115 7.59 -22.29 -11.46
N SER A 116 7.27 -21.92 -12.69
CA SER A 116 6.07 -22.38 -13.41
C SER A 116 6.41 -22.63 -14.86
N THR A 117 5.72 -23.57 -15.49
CA THR A 117 5.84 -23.85 -16.92
C THR A 117 4.47 -23.67 -17.54
N ILE A 118 4.36 -22.77 -18.51
CA ILE A 118 3.10 -22.45 -19.17
C ILE A 118 3.23 -22.62 -20.68
N PRO A 119 2.18 -23.11 -21.35
CA PRO A 119 2.09 -23.07 -22.81
C PRO A 119 1.80 -21.64 -23.26
N GLU A 120 2.48 -21.19 -24.31
CA GLU A 120 2.28 -19.86 -24.91
C GLU A 120 2.17 -19.97 -26.44
N PRO A 121 1.47 -19.06 -27.12
CA PRO A 121 1.44 -19.01 -28.58
C PRO A 121 2.84 -18.87 -29.19
N GLN A 122 3.06 -19.46 -30.37
CA GLN A 122 4.37 -19.40 -31.03
C GLN A 122 4.85 -17.97 -31.28
N GLU A 123 3.95 -17.04 -31.61
CA GLU A 123 4.28 -15.62 -31.76
C GLU A 123 4.91 -15.03 -30.48
N THR A 124 4.32 -15.33 -29.31
CA THR A 124 4.84 -14.88 -28.00
C THR A 124 6.23 -15.49 -27.73
N ILE A 125 6.42 -16.77 -28.09
CA ILE A 125 7.68 -17.48 -27.90
C ILE A 125 8.78 -16.87 -28.77
N GLU A 126 8.48 -16.56 -30.04
CA GLU A 126 9.42 -15.89 -30.95
C GLU A 126 9.78 -14.49 -30.46
N GLN A 127 8.81 -13.72 -29.97
CA GLN A 127 9.07 -12.41 -29.34
C GLN A 127 10.06 -12.56 -28.18
N ILE A 128 9.85 -13.54 -27.29
CA ILE A 128 10.71 -13.74 -26.12
C ILE A 128 12.08 -14.29 -26.51
N ARG A 129 12.20 -15.10 -27.58
CA ARG A 129 13.50 -15.56 -28.12
C ARG A 129 14.36 -14.41 -28.63
N ASN A 130 13.75 -13.32 -29.06
CA ASN A 130 14.45 -12.14 -29.56
C ASN A 130 14.92 -11.20 -28.44
N ILE A 131 14.76 -11.58 -27.16
CA ILE A 131 15.36 -10.84 -26.05
C ILE A 131 16.88 -11.09 -26.06
N PRO A 132 17.73 -10.06 -25.96
CA PRO A 132 19.18 -10.25 -25.93
C PRO A 132 19.63 -11.15 -24.79
N ASN A 133 20.57 -12.06 -25.08
CA ASN A 133 21.18 -12.96 -24.09
C ASN A 133 21.87 -12.22 -22.92
N SER A 134 22.22 -10.95 -23.12
CA SER A 134 22.76 -10.08 -22.06
C SER A 134 21.72 -9.72 -20.99
N ILE A 135 20.43 -9.89 -21.30
CA ILE A 135 19.30 -9.69 -20.38
C ILE A 135 18.91 -11.01 -19.75
N ILE A 136 18.61 -12.03 -20.56
CA ILE A 136 18.21 -13.36 -20.11
C ILE A 136 18.61 -14.42 -21.15
N ASP A 137 19.00 -15.60 -20.68
CA ASP A 137 19.29 -16.74 -21.54
C ASP A 137 17.99 -17.44 -21.94
N THR A 138 17.47 -17.07 -23.11
CA THR A 138 16.17 -17.55 -23.62
C THR A 138 16.15 -19.05 -23.86
N ASN A 139 17.31 -19.67 -24.10
CA ASN A 139 17.41 -21.12 -24.31
C ASN A 139 17.17 -21.92 -23.03
N LYS A 140 17.39 -21.32 -21.86
CA LYS A 140 17.10 -21.96 -20.56
C LYS A 140 15.62 -21.91 -20.20
N ILE A 141 14.91 -20.88 -20.64
CA ILE A 141 13.51 -20.65 -20.27
C ILE A 141 12.52 -21.14 -21.33
N ILE A 142 12.93 -21.36 -22.57
CA ILE A 142 12.01 -21.79 -23.65
C ILE A 142 12.28 -23.24 -24.02
N ALA A 143 11.23 -24.06 -23.94
CA ALA A 143 11.24 -25.44 -24.41
C ALA A 143 10.04 -25.70 -25.32
N ARG A 144 10.31 -25.88 -26.62
CA ARG A 144 9.28 -26.07 -27.68
C ARG A 144 8.24 -24.94 -27.65
N ASP A 145 7.02 -25.26 -27.25
CA ASP A 145 5.86 -24.37 -27.17
C ASP A 145 5.54 -23.92 -25.72
N THR A 146 6.50 -24.08 -24.82
CA THR A 146 6.35 -23.74 -23.40
C THR A 146 7.43 -22.80 -22.92
N ILE A 147 7.04 -21.94 -21.98
CA ILE A 147 7.93 -21.03 -21.28
C ILE A 147 7.99 -21.44 -19.82
N THR A 148 9.19 -21.71 -19.35
CA THR A 148 9.53 -21.97 -17.96
C THR A 148 9.93 -20.65 -17.32
N VAL A 149 9.01 -20.10 -16.54
CA VAL A 149 9.19 -18.86 -15.80
C VAL A 149 9.68 -19.20 -14.40
N SER A 150 10.82 -18.64 -13.99
CA SER A 150 11.29 -18.73 -12.60
C SER A 150 11.53 -17.33 -12.03
N LYS A 151 11.31 -17.18 -10.72
CA LYS A 151 11.55 -15.90 -10.05
C LYS A 151 13.00 -15.43 -10.20
N VAL A 152 13.94 -16.35 -10.03
CA VAL A 152 15.39 -16.05 -10.12
C VAL A 152 15.75 -15.46 -11.48
N GLU A 153 15.24 -16.06 -12.56
CA GLU A 153 15.50 -15.57 -13.92
C GLU A 153 14.80 -14.22 -14.18
N ILE A 154 13.57 -14.01 -13.69
CA ILE A 154 12.89 -12.70 -13.79
C ILE A 154 13.68 -11.61 -13.07
N GLU A 155 14.16 -11.87 -11.86
CA GLU A 155 14.90 -10.88 -11.07
C GLU A 155 16.25 -10.55 -11.69
N GLN A 156 16.93 -11.56 -12.23
CA GLN A 156 18.17 -11.35 -12.96
C GLN A 156 17.93 -10.55 -14.24
N ALA A 157 16.88 -10.88 -15.00
CA ALA A 157 16.48 -10.13 -16.19
C ALA A 157 16.16 -8.67 -15.86
N LEU A 158 15.45 -8.40 -14.77
CA LEU A 158 15.18 -7.04 -14.28
C LEU A 158 16.46 -6.28 -13.92
N LYS A 159 17.39 -6.92 -13.20
CA LYS A 159 18.68 -6.31 -12.83
C LYS A 159 19.49 -5.97 -14.08
N ASN A 160 19.57 -6.89 -15.04
CA ASN A 160 20.30 -6.69 -16.30
C ASN A 160 19.64 -5.62 -17.18
N PHE A 161 18.31 -5.66 -17.32
CA PHE A 161 17.53 -4.67 -18.07
C PHE A 161 17.74 -3.27 -17.52
N LYS A 162 17.67 -3.09 -16.20
CA LYS A 162 17.92 -1.80 -15.56
C LYS A 162 19.29 -1.20 -15.90
N LEU A 163 20.32 -2.04 -16.07
CA LEU A 163 21.68 -1.60 -16.41
C LEU A 163 21.82 -1.27 -17.91
N GLN A 164 21.11 -1.99 -18.78
CA GLN A 164 21.30 -1.94 -20.23
C GLN A 164 20.17 -1.23 -20.98
N GLN A 165 19.12 -0.75 -20.30
CA GLN A 165 17.91 -0.18 -20.92
C GLN A 165 18.19 0.91 -21.97
N ASN A 166 19.24 1.70 -21.80
CA ASN A 166 19.60 2.76 -22.74
C ASN A 166 20.24 2.25 -24.05
N GLN A 167 20.77 1.02 -24.04
CA GLN A 167 21.43 0.38 -25.18
C GLN A 167 20.45 -0.46 -26.01
N LEU A 168 19.30 -0.84 -25.43
CA LEU A 168 18.28 -1.64 -26.10
C LEU A 168 17.43 -0.79 -27.04
N ASN A 169 17.12 -1.36 -28.21
CA ASN A 169 16.14 -0.80 -29.14
C ASN A 169 14.70 -0.99 -28.62
N GLN A 170 13.71 -0.39 -29.30
CA GLN A 170 12.32 -0.44 -28.84
C GLN A 170 11.69 -1.85 -28.93
N GLU A 171 12.12 -2.65 -29.90
CA GLU A 171 11.61 -4.01 -30.08
C GLU A 171 12.11 -4.93 -28.96
N GLU A 172 13.40 -4.86 -28.64
CA GLU A 172 14.01 -5.60 -27.52
C GLU A 172 13.36 -5.24 -26.18
N LYS A 173 13.05 -3.95 -25.97
CA LYS A 173 12.29 -3.49 -24.79
C LYS A 173 10.90 -4.11 -24.74
N ARG A 174 10.18 -4.09 -25.86
CA ARG A 174 8.84 -4.68 -25.96
C ARG A 174 8.87 -6.19 -25.68
N ASN A 175 9.86 -6.90 -26.21
CA ASN A 175 10.04 -8.33 -25.98
C ASN A 175 10.32 -8.63 -24.50
N TYR A 176 11.17 -7.83 -23.84
CA TYR A 176 11.38 -7.90 -22.40
C TYR A 176 10.10 -7.65 -21.61
N TYR A 177 9.35 -6.59 -21.93
CA TYR A 177 8.09 -6.30 -21.24
C TYR A 177 7.08 -7.42 -21.40
N LYS A 178 7.05 -8.09 -22.56
CA LYS A 178 6.19 -9.26 -22.77
C LYS A 178 6.53 -10.41 -21.85
N LEU A 179 7.82 -10.71 -21.66
CA LEU A 179 8.28 -11.71 -20.69
C LEU A 179 7.86 -11.32 -19.26
N MET A 180 8.00 -10.05 -18.89
CA MET A 180 7.64 -9.57 -17.55
C MET A 180 6.13 -9.60 -17.32
N GLU A 181 5.30 -9.24 -18.31
CA GLU A 181 3.84 -9.37 -18.23
C GLU A 181 3.42 -10.81 -17.92
N ILE A 182 4.01 -11.78 -18.61
CA ILE A 182 3.76 -13.20 -18.36
C ILE A 182 4.27 -13.59 -16.97
N GLY A 183 5.48 -13.16 -16.62
CA GLY A 183 6.13 -13.49 -15.36
C GLY A 183 5.45 -12.93 -14.12
N LEU A 184 4.76 -11.80 -14.25
CA LEU A 184 4.03 -11.12 -13.17
C LEU A 184 2.52 -11.36 -13.23
N SER A 185 2.05 -12.23 -14.13
CA SER A 185 0.63 -12.57 -14.28
C SER A 185 0.19 -13.62 -13.26
N TYR A 186 -0.93 -13.41 -12.55
CA TYR A 186 -1.48 -14.40 -11.62
C TYR A 186 -1.77 -15.77 -12.26
N PRO A 187 -2.39 -15.86 -13.46
CA PRO A 187 -2.57 -17.11 -14.21
C PRO A 187 -1.29 -17.96 -14.37
N THR A 188 -0.11 -17.34 -14.44
CA THR A 188 1.17 -18.07 -14.55
C THR A 188 1.45 -18.91 -13.31
N TRP A 189 0.98 -18.50 -12.14
CA TRP A 189 1.37 -19.06 -10.84
C TRP A 189 0.24 -19.78 -10.12
N GLU A 190 -1.03 -19.54 -10.49
CA GLU A 190 -2.21 -20.02 -9.75
C GLU A 190 -2.25 -21.56 -9.57
N LYS A 191 -1.72 -22.30 -10.54
CA LYS A 191 -1.70 -23.78 -10.51
C LYS A 191 -0.63 -24.33 -9.56
N ASN A 192 0.43 -23.58 -9.30
CA ASN A 192 1.52 -23.98 -8.41
C ASN A 192 1.52 -23.16 -7.11
N ARG A 193 0.68 -23.55 -6.15
CA ARG A 193 0.56 -22.85 -4.87
C ARG A 193 1.87 -22.77 -4.07
N LYS A 194 2.83 -23.68 -4.30
CA LYS A 194 4.15 -23.65 -3.64
C LYS A 194 5.05 -22.51 -4.14
N SER A 195 4.69 -21.88 -5.26
CA SER A 195 5.41 -20.72 -5.80
C SER A 195 5.16 -19.44 -5.02
N PHE A 196 4.15 -19.38 -4.15
CA PHE A 196 3.87 -18.17 -3.38
C PHE A 196 4.74 -18.08 -2.12
N SER A 197 5.20 -16.86 -1.84
CA SER A 197 6.03 -16.52 -0.70
C SER A 197 5.24 -16.45 0.60
N PHE A 198 5.95 -16.49 1.72
CA PHE A 198 5.35 -16.18 3.01
C PHE A 198 4.98 -14.70 3.13
N SER A 199 5.81 -13.82 2.56
CA SER A 199 5.57 -12.37 2.48
C SER A 199 4.25 -12.00 1.80
N ARG A 200 3.76 -12.85 0.88
CA ARG A 200 2.45 -12.69 0.25
C ARG A 200 1.30 -12.63 1.27
N LEU A 201 1.36 -13.41 2.36
CA LEU A 201 0.32 -13.41 3.39
C LEU A 201 0.26 -12.08 4.16
N PHE A 202 1.42 -11.51 4.48
CA PHE A 202 1.51 -10.20 5.11
C PHE A 202 1.08 -9.09 4.16
N TYR A 203 1.37 -9.24 2.87
CA TYR A 203 0.90 -8.32 1.85
C TYR A 203 -0.63 -8.33 1.73
N ILE A 204 -1.25 -9.50 1.58
CA ILE A 204 -2.72 -9.67 1.57
C ILE A 204 -3.34 -8.98 2.78
N SER A 205 -2.81 -9.30 3.96
CA SER A 205 -3.34 -8.78 5.22
C SER A 205 -3.18 -7.26 5.31
N SER A 206 -2.02 -6.74 4.91
CA SER A 206 -1.75 -5.29 4.91
C SER A 206 -2.64 -4.54 3.93
N PHE A 207 -2.81 -5.06 2.71
CA PHE A 207 -3.70 -4.48 1.72
C PHE A 207 -5.14 -4.42 2.23
N PHE A 208 -5.65 -5.53 2.75
CA PHE A 208 -6.98 -5.60 3.36
C PHE A 208 -7.14 -4.57 4.49
N ILE A 209 -6.17 -4.49 5.41
CA ILE A 209 -6.17 -3.57 6.54
C ILE A 209 -6.17 -2.09 6.08
N ILE A 210 -5.35 -1.75 5.08
CA ILE A 210 -5.26 -0.39 4.54
C ILE A 210 -6.58 0.02 3.86
N VAL A 211 -7.13 -0.86 3.02
CA VAL A 211 -8.43 -0.63 2.36
C VAL A 211 -9.53 -0.44 3.40
N MET A 212 -9.59 -1.31 4.41
CA MET A 212 -10.55 -1.24 5.48
C MET A 212 -10.44 0.08 6.27
N ALA A 213 -9.22 0.52 6.59
CA ALA A 213 -8.99 1.80 7.26
C ALA A 213 -9.41 3.00 6.40
N SER A 214 -9.15 2.96 5.09
CA SER A 214 -9.59 3.98 4.14
C SER A 214 -11.12 4.06 4.06
N LEU A 215 -11.80 2.93 3.89
CA LEU A 215 -13.27 2.87 3.85
C LEU A 215 -13.90 3.26 5.20
N MET A 216 -13.27 2.90 6.32
CA MET A 216 -13.70 3.35 7.65
C MET A 216 -13.66 4.87 7.73
N ASN A 217 -12.56 5.48 7.28
CA ASN A 217 -12.41 6.93 7.29
C ASN A 217 -13.53 7.64 6.49
N TRP A 218 -13.91 7.07 5.34
CA TRP A 218 -15.08 7.48 4.57
C TRP A 218 -16.37 7.38 5.38
N ILE A 219 -16.72 6.20 5.89
CA ILE A 219 -17.96 6.00 6.62
C ILE A 219 -18.07 6.94 7.80
N LEU A 220 -16.99 7.12 8.56
CA LEU A 220 -16.98 8.04 9.68
C LEU A 220 -17.34 9.44 9.21
N LEU A 221 -16.66 9.95 8.17
CA LEU A 221 -16.95 11.26 7.64
C LEU A 221 -18.40 11.42 7.18
N PHE A 222 -19.03 10.42 6.55
CA PHE A 222 -20.38 10.58 6.00
C PHE A 222 -21.48 10.28 7.01
N LEU A 223 -21.29 9.28 7.87
CA LEU A 223 -22.31 8.76 8.77
C LEU A 223 -22.60 9.69 9.95
N TYR A 224 -21.60 10.38 10.47
CA TYR A 224 -21.73 11.13 11.73
C TYR A 224 -21.81 12.64 11.52
N SER A 225 -22.76 13.25 12.22
CA SER A 225 -22.99 14.69 12.28
C SER A 225 -22.54 15.27 13.63
N LYS A 226 -22.67 16.60 13.79
CA LYS A 226 -22.34 17.29 15.04
C LYS A 226 -23.12 16.77 16.25
N GLN A 227 -24.33 16.24 16.06
CA GLN A 227 -25.18 15.75 17.14
C GLN A 227 -24.76 14.35 17.65
N ASP A 228 -24.01 13.61 16.84
CA ASP A 228 -23.69 12.21 17.11
C ASP A 228 -22.36 12.01 17.85
N VAL A 229 -21.65 13.11 18.12
CA VAL A 229 -20.27 13.13 18.61
C VAL A 229 -20.11 14.06 19.81
N ILE A 230 -19.20 13.71 20.73
CA ILE A 230 -18.91 14.44 21.97
C ILE A 230 -18.31 15.82 21.64
N ASP A 231 -17.25 15.84 20.83
CA ASP A 231 -16.56 17.04 20.38
C ASP A 231 -16.34 16.95 18.87
N PHE A 232 -17.16 17.69 18.12
CA PHE A 232 -17.13 17.66 16.65
C PHE A 232 -15.84 18.24 16.06
N ASN A 233 -15.22 19.20 16.73
CA ASN A 233 -13.98 19.81 16.25
C ASN A 233 -12.81 18.83 16.42
N LYS A 234 -12.70 18.18 17.59
CA LYS A 234 -11.71 17.10 17.79
C LYS A 234 -11.94 15.95 16.82
N TYR A 235 -13.19 15.54 16.64
CA TYR A 235 -13.56 14.49 15.69
C TYR A 235 -13.09 14.79 14.26
N LEU A 236 -13.41 15.97 13.71
CA LEU A 236 -12.98 16.37 12.37
C LEU A 236 -11.46 16.51 12.25
N ARG A 237 -10.80 16.98 13.31
CA ARG A 237 -9.33 17.05 13.37
C ARG A 237 -8.71 15.66 13.23
N TYR A 238 -9.18 14.68 14.01
CA TYR A 238 -8.67 13.31 13.94
C TYR A 238 -8.93 12.68 12.56
N LEU A 239 -10.16 12.79 12.03
CA LEU A 239 -10.45 12.27 10.68
C LEU A 239 -9.55 12.89 9.62
N THR A 240 -9.24 14.17 9.73
CA THR A 240 -8.36 14.78 8.74
C THR A 240 -6.92 14.35 8.89
N ILE A 241 -6.38 14.26 10.11
CA ILE A 241 -5.01 13.77 10.28
C ILE A 241 -4.90 12.33 9.73
N ALA A 242 -5.90 11.48 9.98
CA ALA A 242 -5.97 10.15 9.37
C ALA A 242 -6.02 10.21 7.83
N SER A 243 -6.81 11.13 7.28
CA SER A 243 -6.93 11.33 5.83
C SER A 243 -5.64 11.82 5.18
N LEU A 244 -4.99 12.82 5.78
CA LEU A 244 -3.70 13.33 5.31
C LEU A 244 -2.62 12.26 5.40
N GLY A 245 -2.65 11.44 6.46
CA GLY A 245 -1.80 10.27 6.60
C GLY A 245 -2.03 9.24 5.48
N LEU A 246 -3.29 8.96 5.11
CA LEU A 246 -3.59 8.11 3.94
C LEU A 246 -3.09 8.74 2.62
N MET A 247 -3.08 10.08 2.51
CA MET A 247 -2.67 10.77 1.27
C MET A 247 -1.18 10.69 0.98
N THR A 248 -0.33 10.39 1.97
CA THR A 248 1.10 10.17 1.71
C THR A 248 1.36 8.96 0.82
N TRP A 249 0.37 8.07 0.67
CA TRP A 249 0.38 6.98 -0.31
C TRP A 249 0.45 7.47 -1.76
N ILE A 250 -0.26 8.56 -2.11
CA ILE A 250 -0.39 9.07 -3.48
C ILE A 250 0.98 9.30 -4.17
N PRO A 251 1.91 10.09 -3.60
CA PRO A 251 3.19 10.32 -4.27
C PRO A 251 4.02 9.05 -4.45
N LEU A 252 3.95 8.12 -3.49
CA LEU A 252 4.64 6.83 -3.60
C LEU A 252 3.99 5.95 -4.68
N ARG A 253 2.66 6.00 -4.83
CA ARG A 253 1.93 5.29 -5.88
C ARG A 253 2.23 5.86 -7.27
N TYR A 254 2.31 7.18 -7.41
CA TYR A 254 2.76 7.79 -8.66
C TYR A 254 4.19 7.37 -9.01
N TYR A 255 5.10 7.34 -8.03
CA TYR A 255 6.45 6.84 -8.26
C TYR A 255 6.44 5.39 -8.76
N TYR A 256 5.63 4.53 -8.13
CA TYR A 256 5.46 3.15 -8.60
C TYR A 256 4.94 3.08 -10.03
N ASN A 257 3.90 3.83 -10.37
CA ASN A 257 3.31 3.79 -11.71
C ASN A 257 4.24 4.34 -12.80
N LEU A 258 4.88 5.48 -12.53
CA LEU A 258 5.70 6.17 -13.53
C LEU A 258 7.11 5.60 -13.66
N THR A 259 7.66 5.07 -12.57
CA THR A 259 9.04 4.57 -12.54
C THR A 259 9.08 3.05 -12.51
N THR A 260 8.39 2.42 -11.54
CA THR A 260 8.47 0.96 -11.36
C THR A 260 7.72 0.21 -12.46
N LEU A 261 6.46 0.55 -12.76
CA LEU A 261 5.70 -0.14 -13.80
C LEU A 261 6.25 0.11 -15.21
N ASN A 262 6.82 1.28 -15.46
CA ASN A 262 7.57 1.52 -16.69
C ASN A 262 8.77 0.56 -16.80
N LEU A 263 9.51 0.38 -15.71
CA LEU A 263 10.64 -0.53 -15.66
C LEU A 263 10.22 -2.00 -15.83
N LEU A 264 9.11 -2.42 -15.20
CA LEU A 264 8.66 -3.81 -15.21
C LEU A 264 7.97 -4.19 -16.51
N VAL A 265 7.03 -3.38 -17.00
CA VAL A 265 6.12 -3.73 -18.11
C VAL A 265 5.95 -2.61 -19.15
N GLY A 266 6.79 -1.58 -19.11
CA GLY A 266 6.77 -0.51 -20.12
C GLY A 266 5.58 0.45 -20.04
N SER A 267 4.78 0.38 -18.96
CA SER A 267 3.63 1.27 -18.77
C SER A 267 4.10 2.69 -18.44
N ASN A 268 3.65 3.67 -19.23
CA ASN A 268 3.83 5.11 -18.97
C ASN A 268 2.62 5.74 -18.28
N ASN A 269 1.63 4.93 -17.87
CA ASN A 269 0.40 5.43 -17.30
C ASN A 269 0.64 5.92 -15.88
N ALA A 270 0.39 7.20 -15.63
CA ALA A 270 0.46 7.79 -14.29
C ALA A 270 -0.59 7.19 -13.33
N ILE A 271 -1.67 6.65 -13.87
CA ILE A 271 -2.83 6.12 -13.16
C ILE A 271 -3.02 4.67 -13.61
N GLY A 272 -2.87 3.71 -12.70
CA GLY A 272 -3.27 2.33 -12.92
C GLY A 272 -4.79 2.17 -12.89
N HIS A 273 -5.28 1.03 -13.38
CA HIS A 273 -6.72 0.75 -13.50
C HIS A 273 -7.49 0.90 -12.16
N PHE A 274 -6.89 0.47 -11.04
CA PHE A 274 -7.49 0.63 -9.70
C PHE A 274 -7.28 2.02 -9.09
N ASP A 275 -6.30 2.77 -9.59
CA ASP A 275 -5.97 4.08 -9.02
C ASP A 275 -7.01 5.14 -9.41
N VAL A 276 -7.76 4.93 -10.49
CA VAL A 276 -8.88 5.80 -10.90
C VAL A 276 -9.87 5.98 -9.74
N PHE A 277 -10.16 4.90 -9.00
CA PHE A 277 -11.02 4.98 -7.82
C PHE A 277 -10.43 5.89 -6.74
N ALA A 278 -9.15 5.74 -6.42
CA ALA A 278 -8.49 6.60 -5.42
C ALA A 278 -8.44 8.07 -5.89
N PHE A 279 -8.09 8.32 -7.15
CA PHE A 279 -7.94 9.68 -7.70
C PHE A 279 -9.26 10.44 -7.87
N VAL A 280 -10.39 9.75 -8.06
CA VAL A 280 -11.72 10.39 -8.11
C VAL A 280 -12.35 10.50 -6.73
N LEU A 281 -12.23 9.47 -5.89
CA LEU A 281 -12.89 9.46 -4.59
C LEU A 281 -12.23 10.44 -3.62
N HIS A 282 -10.90 10.50 -3.53
CA HIS A 282 -10.24 11.36 -2.54
C HIS A 282 -10.60 12.85 -2.66
N PRO A 283 -10.67 13.47 -3.86
CA PRO A 283 -11.19 14.83 -4.01
C PRO A 283 -12.60 15.02 -3.44
N ILE A 284 -13.51 14.06 -3.67
CA ILE A 284 -14.88 14.09 -3.13
C ILE A 284 -14.86 14.04 -1.60
N TYR A 285 -14.04 13.15 -1.02
CA TYR A 285 -13.84 13.07 0.42
C TYR A 285 -13.41 14.43 0.99
N PHE A 286 -12.35 15.03 0.43
CA PHE A 286 -11.81 16.29 0.93
C PHE A 286 -12.78 17.45 0.75
N PHE A 287 -13.54 17.47 -0.34
CA PHE A 287 -14.60 18.45 -0.51
C PHE A 287 -15.63 18.38 0.63
N VAL A 288 -16.11 17.18 0.96
CA VAL A 288 -17.06 16.98 2.06
C VAL A 288 -16.45 17.31 3.42
N LEU A 289 -15.19 16.91 3.64
CA LEU A 289 -14.44 17.19 4.85
C LEU A 289 -14.28 18.70 5.07
N CYS A 290 -13.76 19.43 4.08
CA CYS A 290 -13.61 20.87 4.09
C CYS A 290 -14.95 21.57 4.34
N ARG A 291 -16.04 21.09 3.71
CA ARG A 291 -17.39 21.62 3.94
C ARG A 291 -17.83 21.43 5.39
N LYS A 292 -17.57 20.27 6.01
CA LYS A 292 -17.91 20.03 7.42
C LYS A 292 -17.09 20.92 8.36
N ILE A 293 -15.80 21.11 8.09
CA ILE A 293 -14.92 22.01 8.87
C ILE A 293 -15.38 23.46 8.76
N TYR A 294 -15.72 23.89 7.54
CA TYR A 294 -16.25 25.22 7.30
C TYR A 294 -17.52 25.47 8.12
N LYS A 295 -18.46 24.50 8.10
CA LYS A 295 -19.69 24.57 8.91
C LYS A 295 -19.45 24.52 10.42
N ALA A 296 -18.38 23.86 10.88
CA ALA A 296 -18.09 23.70 12.30
C ALA A 296 -17.57 24.99 12.96
N GLY A 297 -16.72 25.75 12.27
CA GLY A 297 -16.11 26.95 12.84
C GLY A 297 -15.40 27.87 11.84
N LYS A 298 -15.65 27.73 10.54
CA LYS A 298 -15.00 28.52 9.47
C LYS A 298 -13.47 28.55 9.56
N TYR A 299 -12.85 27.41 9.87
CA TYR A 299 -11.38 27.26 10.01
C TYR A 299 -10.65 27.34 8.66
N TRP A 300 -10.63 28.52 8.04
CA TRP A 300 -10.10 28.74 6.68
C TRP A 300 -8.62 28.41 6.53
N LEU A 301 -7.77 28.76 7.50
CA LEU A 301 -6.35 28.40 7.47
C LEU A 301 -6.15 26.90 7.36
N TRP A 302 -6.98 26.14 8.07
CA TRP A 302 -6.88 24.70 8.13
C TRP A 302 -7.41 24.04 6.84
N ILE A 303 -8.51 24.57 6.29
CA ILE A 303 -9.01 24.19 4.96
C ILE A 303 -7.95 24.47 3.89
N SER A 304 -7.34 25.65 3.92
CA SER A 304 -6.26 26.03 3.00
C SER A 304 -5.08 25.08 3.12
N PHE A 305 -4.67 24.73 4.35
CA PHE A 305 -3.61 23.76 4.58
C PHE A 305 -3.92 22.39 3.96
N ILE A 306 -5.14 21.85 4.13
CA ILE A 306 -5.53 20.59 3.47
C ILE A 306 -5.38 20.70 1.96
N ILE A 307 -5.95 21.74 1.36
CA ILE A 307 -5.98 21.90 -0.11
C ILE A 307 -4.56 21.99 -0.64
N VAL A 308 -3.72 22.82 -0.02
CA VAL A 308 -2.32 22.97 -0.41
C VAL A 308 -1.56 21.65 -0.23
N PHE A 309 -1.72 20.97 0.90
CA PHE A 309 -1.04 19.71 1.19
C PHE A 309 -1.40 18.62 0.17
N VAL A 310 -2.70 18.39 -0.06
CA VAL A 310 -3.18 17.36 -1.01
C VAL A 310 -2.76 17.69 -2.44
N SER A 311 -2.85 18.96 -2.84
CA SER A 311 -2.42 19.41 -4.17
C SER A 311 -0.91 19.22 -4.33
N LEU A 312 -0.12 19.61 -3.32
CA LEU A 312 1.34 19.45 -3.33
C LEU A 312 1.74 17.98 -3.47
N LEU A 313 1.17 17.07 -2.65
CA LEU A 313 1.48 15.64 -2.75
C LEU A 313 1.14 15.06 -4.13
N THR A 314 0.02 15.51 -4.71
CA THR A 314 -0.42 15.06 -6.04
C THR A 314 0.50 15.58 -7.14
N ILE A 315 0.82 16.88 -7.14
CA ILE A 315 1.69 17.52 -8.13
C ILE A 315 3.11 16.96 -8.04
N VAL A 316 3.67 16.90 -6.82
CA VAL A 316 5.01 16.35 -6.58
C VAL A 316 5.08 14.90 -7.02
N GLY A 317 4.11 14.07 -6.62
CA GLY A 317 4.05 12.68 -7.02
C GLY A 317 4.04 12.48 -8.54
N ARG A 318 3.18 13.22 -9.24
CA ARG A 318 2.97 13.06 -10.69
C ARG A 318 4.13 13.62 -11.53
N PHE A 319 4.61 14.81 -11.22
CA PHE A 319 5.55 15.53 -12.08
C PHE A 319 7.01 15.40 -11.63
N TYR A 320 7.25 15.01 -10.38
CA TYR A 320 8.59 14.96 -9.80
C TYR A 320 8.88 13.61 -9.11
N PRO A 321 8.77 12.46 -9.81
CA PRO A 321 9.06 11.15 -9.23
C PRO A 321 10.51 11.03 -8.71
N ASN A 322 11.47 11.73 -9.32
CA ASN A 322 12.85 11.78 -8.83
C ASN A 322 12.96 12.44 -7.44
N LEU A 323 12.12 13.44 -7.15
CA LEU A 323 12.08 14.06 -5.83
C LEU A 323 11.57 13.07 -4.78
N ILE A 324 10.56 12.26 -5.11
CA ILE A 324 10.08 11.17 -4.24
C ILE A 324 11.20 10.16 -3.99
N SER A 325 11.95 9.79 -5.04
CA SER A 325 13.11 8.91 -4.90
C SER A 325 14.14 9.46 -3.92
N ASN A 326 14.46 10.74 -4.03
CA ASN A 326 15.47 11.40 -3.17
C ASN A 326 14.98 11.56 -1.73
N LEU A 327 13.73 12.01 -1.53
CA LEU A 327 13.15 12.21 -0.19
C LEU A 327 13.10 10.93 0.64
N PHE A 328 12.81 9.80 -0.01
CA PHE A 328 12.67 8.52 0.66
C PHE A 328 13.89 7.61 0.48
N GLY A 329 14.99 8.13 -0.08
CA GLY A 329 16.21 7.37 -0.34
C GLY A 329 15.93 6.08 -1.11
N ILE A 330 15.05 6.11 -2.12
CA ILE A 330 14.67 4.89 -2.85
C ILE A 330 15.90 4.42 -3.65
N ASN A 331 16.44 5.29 -4.49
CA ASN A 331 17.61 4.97 -5.33
C ASN A 331 18.96 5.35 -4.71
N SER A 332 19.01 5.63 -3.40
CA SER A 332 20.25 5.95 -2.69
C SER A 332 21.09 4.69 -2.38
N ASN A 333 22.29 4.89 -1.83
CA ASN A 333 23.13 3.79 -1.39
C ASN A 333 22.49 3.01 -0.23
N GLY A 334 22.92 1.76 0.00
CA GLY A 334 22.28 0.88 0.98
C GLY A 334 22.22 1.44 2.41
N ILE A 335 23.24 2.21 2.83
CA ILE A 335 23.31 2.80 4.16
C ILE A 335 22.28 3.95 4.29
N THR A 336 22.21 4.84 3.31
CA THR A 336 21.23 5.93 3.28
C THR A 336 19.80 5.39 3.28
N ASN A 337 19.53 4.33 2.50
CA ASN A 337 18.23 3.66 2.49
C ASN A 337 17.85 3.17 3.90
N LEU A 338 18.76 2.47 4.57
CA LEU A 338 18.55 1.97 5.92
C LEU A 338 18.29 3.09 6.93
N ILE A 339 19.04 4.19 6.87
CA ILE A 339 18.85 5.34 7.76
C ILE A 339 17.49 5.98 7.51
N THR A 340 17.15 6.27 6.25
CA THR A 340 15.88 6.92 5.92
C THR A 340 14.69 6.03 6.31
N TRP A 341 14.70 4.76 5.96
CA TRP A 341 13.60 3.84 6.25
C TRP A 341 13.52 3.49 7.75
N GLY A 342 14.67 3.37 8.42
CA GLY A 342 14.76 3.22 9.87
C GLY A 342 14.20 4.43 10.61
N ALA A 343 14.48 5.65 10.13
CA ALA A 343 13.89 6.87 10.67
C ALA A 343 12.36 6.92 10.48
N CYS A 344 11.86 6.50 9.30
CA CYS A 344 10.42 6.38 9.04
C CYS A 344 9.75 5.42 10.02
N LEU A 345 10.33 4.22 10.18
CA LEU A 345 9.89 3.20 11.13
C LEU A 345 9.92 3.74 12.57
N LEU A 346 11.00 4.41 12.97
CA LEU A 346 11.16 4.95 14.32
C LEU A 346 10.10 6.01 14.61
N ILE A 347 9.78 6.89 13.67
CA ILE A 347 8.69 7.86 13.82
C ILE A 347 7.36 7.13 14.06
N SER A 348 7.04 6.11 13.25
CA SER A 348 5.81 5.33 13.43
C SER A 348 5.78 4.56 14.75
N ILE A 349 6.91 3.99 15.19
CA ILE A 349 7.03 3.29 16.48
C ILE A 349 6.90 4.27 17.64
N VAL A 350 7.61 5.40 17.62
CA VAL A 350 7.55 6.41 18.68
C VAL A 350 6.14 6.95 18.81
N ILE A 351 5.46 7.22 17.68
CA ILE A 351 4.06 7.62 17.68
C ILE A 351 3.19 6.50 18.29
N GLY A 352 3.40 5.24 17.89
CA GLY A 352 2.69 4.08 18.47
C GLY A 352 2.91 3.89 19.97
N LEU A 353 4.14 4.04 20.46
CA LEU A 353 4.54 3.89 21.87
C LEU A 353 4.04 5.06 22.73
N TYR A 354 4.24 6.30 22.27
CA TYR A 354 3.71 7.50 22.94
C TYR A 354 2.19 7.40 23.16
N GLN A 355 1.51 6.70 22.26
CA GLN A 355 0.06 6.53 22.32
C GLN A 355 -0.36 5.33 23.16
N LEU A 356 0.47 4.29 23.31
CA LEU A 356 0.32 3.24 24.33
C LEU A 356 0.41 3.81 25.76
N ASP A 357 1.29 4.79 26.00
CA ASP A 357 1.36 5.49 27.29
C ASP A 357 0.13 6.38 27.54
N TRP A 358 -0.39 7.03 26.50
CA TRP A 358 -1.65 7.79 26.59
C TRP A 358 -2.86 6.90 26.95
N LEU A 359 -2.77 5.60 26.66
CA LEU A 359 -3.78 4.60 26.97
C LEU A 359 -3.69 4.06 28.42
N ASN A 360 -2.60 4.31 29.12
CA ASN A 360 -2.40 3.94 30.53
C ASN A 360 -2.72 5.11 31.50
N LEU A 361 -3.02 6.30 30.99
CA LEU A 361 -3.47 7.40 31.84
C LEU A 361 -4.90 7.13 32.34
N PRO A 362 -5.13 7.03 33.66
CA PRO A 362 -6.48 6.91 34.20
C PRO A 362 -7.29 8.13 33.75
N ARG A 363 -8.47 7.88 33.18
CA ARG A 363 -9.47 8.93 32.91
C ARG A 363 -9.80 9.59 34.25
N ARG A 364 -9.16 10.71 34.58
CA ARG A 364 -9.71 11.65 35.55
C ARG A 364 -11.00 12.18 34.94
N ILE A 365 -12.10 11.57 35.33
CA ILE A 365 -13.44 12.11 35.18
C ILE A 365 -13.43 13.33 36.09
N ASN A 366 -13.22 14.52 35.52
CA ASN A 366 -13.54 15.74 36.22
C ASN A 366 -15.07 15.85 36.18
N SER A 367 -15.65 15.66 37.37
CA SER A 367 -17.03 15.99 37.74
C SER A 367 -17.35 17.44 37.50
#